data_AF-A0A8H4EPQ8-F1
#
_entry.id   AF-A0A8H4EPQ8-F1
#
_cell.length_a   1.000
_cell.length_b   1.000
_cell.length_c   1.000
_cell.angle_alpha   90.00
_cell.angle_beta   90.00
_cell.angle_gamma   90.00
#
_symmetry.space_group_name_H-M   'P 1'
#
loop_
_entity.id
_entity.type
_entity.pdbx_description
1 polymer ?
#
loop_
_entity_poly.entity_id
_entity_poly.type
_entity_poly.pdbx_seq_one_letter_code
_entity_poly.pdbx_strand_id
1 'polypeptide(L)'
;MSRMDNQIINNIVNNRIEVISLNALRPPSLENIRSFLTMCDIVRTRKYRQLSGFMLFKMNVRRISKQLIEENINDDNNDIINNIVTDVLWRKISQQDKTNYALLAEHANLLLYQ
;
A
#
# COMPACT_ATOMS: atom_id res chain seq x y z
N MET A 1 18.08 18.06 0.81
CA MET A 1 17.39 17.85 -0.47
C MET A 1 17.50 19.11 -1.30
N SER A 2 18.04 19.02 -2.50
CA SER A 2 18.09 20.14 -3.44
C SER A 2 16.69 20.45 -3.98
N ARG A 3 16.47 21.66 -4.49
CA ARG A 3 15.20 22.01 -5.17
C ARG A 3 14.90 21.07 -6.36
N MET A 4 15.93 20.51 -6.97
CA MET A 4 15.84 19.57 -8.10
C MET A 4 15.33 18.20 -7.64
N ASP A 5 15.80 17.69 -6.50
CA ASP A 5 15.31 16.43 -5.91
C ASP A 5 13.82 16.49 -5.57
N ASN A 6 13.34 17.65 -5.09
CA ASN A 6 11.92 17.86 -4.77
C ASN A 6 11.03 17.85 -6.03
N GLN A 7 11.50 18.40 -7.15
CA GLN A 7 10.74 18.37 -8.40
C GLN A 7 10.66 16.94 -8.97
N ILE A 8 11.75 16.18 -8.89
CA ILE A 8 11.79 14.78 -9.32
C ILE A 8 10.81 13.93 -8.49
N ILE A 9 10.86 14.04 -7.15
CA ILE A 9 9.95 13.33 -6.25
C ILE A 9 8.49 13.67 -6.55
N ASN A 10 8.16 14.94 -6.75
CA ASN A 10 6.78 15.37 -7.04
C ASN A 10 6.27 14.79 -8.37
N ASN A 11 7.11 14.77 -9.40
CA ASN A 11 6.73 14.18 -10.70
C ASN A 11 6.45 12.68 -10.58
N ILE A 12 7.26 11.97 -9.79
CA ILE A 12 7.11 10.52 -9.58
C ILE A 12 5.85 10.22 -8.76
N VAL A 13 5.59 11.00 -7.71
CA VAL A 13 4.35 10.92 -6.91
C VAL A 13 3.13 11.12 -7.80
N ASN A 14 3.12 12.16 -8.64
CA ASN A 14 1.99 12.46 -9.53
C ASN A 14 1.77 11.32 -10.54
N ASN A 15 2.85 10.87 -11.20
CA ASN A 15 2.78 9.76 -12.15
C ASN A 15 2.21 8.48 -11.51
N ARG A 16 2.67 8.13 -10.30
CA ARG A 16 2.14 6.99 -9.53
C ARG A 16 0.65 7.13 -9.23
N ILE A 17 0.21 8.31 -8.80
CA ILE A 17 -1.19 8.56 -8.48
C ILE A 17 -2.07 8.45 -9.73
N GLU A 18 -1.56 8.87 -10.89
CA GLU A 18 -2.27 8.82 -12.18
C GLU A 18 -2.39 7.38 -12.71
N VAL A 19 -1.32 6.58 -12.61
CA VAL A 19 -1.27 5.23 -13.17
C VAL A 19 -2.00 4.19 -12.29
N ILE A 20 -2.00 4.38 -10.96
CA ILE A 20 -2.65 3.44 -10.05
C ILE A 20 -4.18 3.59 -10.12
N SER A 21 -4.83 2.61 -10.75
CA SER A 21 -6.30 2.52 -10.77
C SER A 21 -6.87 2.33 -9.36
N LEU A 22 -7.84 3.16 -8.97
CA LEU A 22 -8.56 3.00 -7.70
C LEU A 22 -9.29 1.65 -7.59
N ASN A 23 -9.70 1.06 -8.72
CA ASN A 23 -10.31 -0.28 -8.71
C ASN A 23 -9.28 -1.38 -8.36
N ALA A 24 -8.01 -1.21 -8.72
CA ALA A 24 -6.93 -2.13 -8.34
C ALA A 24 -6.60 -2.04 -6.83
N LEU A 25 -6.98 -0.94 -6.19
CA LEU A 25 -6.81 -0.71 -4.76
C LEU A 25 -7.95 -1.27 -3.91
N ARG A 26 -8.95 -1.93 -4.50
CA ARG A 26 -10.01 -2.53 -3.71
C ARG A 26 -9.44 -3.65 -2.82
N PRO A 27 -9.94 -3.78 -1.58
CA PRO A 27 -9.56 -4.87 -0.72
C PRO A 27 -9.98 -6.22 -1.33
N PRO A 28 -9.14 -7.27 -1.22
CA PRO A 28 -9.55 -8.62 -1.62
C PRO A 28 -10.70 -9.14 -0.74
N SER A 29 -11.41 -10.17 -1.22
CA SER A 29 -12.35 -10.90 -0.36
C SER A 29 -11.65 -11.62 0.79
N LEU A 30 -12.38 -11.88 1.88
CA LEU A 30 -11.84 -12.58 3.06
C LEU A 30 -11.28 -13.97 2.71
N GLU A 31 -11.92 -14.68 1.77
CA GLU A 31 -11.46 -15.99 1.27
C GLU A 31 -10.03 -15.93 0.70
N ASN A 32 -9.65 -14.78 0.14
CA ASN A 32 -8.35 -14.57 -0.51
C ASN A 32 -7.31 -13.90 0.40
N ILE A 33 -7.60 -13.73 1.69
CA ILE A 33 -6.76 -12.97 2.62
C ILE A 33 -5.35 -13.58 2.76
N ARG A 34 -5.23 -14.91 2.82
CA ARG A 34 -3.92 -15.57 2.96
C ARG A 34 -3.02 -15.29 1.76
N SER A 35 -3.58 -15.41 0.55
CA SER A 35 -2.88 -15.08 -0.69
C SER A 35 -2.45 -13.62 -0.71
N PHE A 36 -3.31 -12.71 -0.26
CA PHE A 36 -3.00 -11.29 -0.14
C PHE A 36 -1.87 -10.99 0.85
N LEU A 37 -1.92 -11.57 2.06
CA LEU A 37 -0.88 -11.37 3.08
C LEU A 37 0.49 -11.90 2.62
N THR A 38 0.50 -13.01 1.89
CA THR A 38 1.72 -13.55 1.24
C THR A 38 2.24 -12.62 0.15
N MET A 39 1.37 -12.15 -0.75
CA MET A 39 1.74 -11.19 -1.81
C MET A 39 2.25 -9.85 -1.27
N CYS A 40 1.84 -9.47 -0.05
CA CYS A 40 2.29 -8.25 0.61
C CYS A 40 3.54 -8.44 1.48
N ASP A 41 4.16 -9.61 1.50
CA ASP A 41 5.31 -9.95 2.36
C ASP A 41 5.07 -9.73 3.87
N ILE A 42 3.81 -9.72 4.32
CA ILE A 42 3.43 -9.47 5.72
C ILE A 42 3.79 -10.68 6.59
N VAL A 43 3.54 -11.89 6.09
CA VAL A 43 3.81 -13.14 6.81
C VAL A 43 5.31 -13.33 7.11
N ARG A 44 6.16 -12.87 6.19
CA ARG A 44 7.61 -13.13 6.23
C ARG A 44 8.35 -12.17 7.16
N THR A 45 7.82 -10.96 7.36
CA THR A 45 8.53 -9.91 8.09
C THR A 45 8.41 -10.05 9.61
N ARG A 46 7.33 -10.66 10.15
CA ARG A 46 7.05 -10.75 11.61
C ARG A 46 7.21 -9.43 12.40
N LYS A 47 7.32 -8.29 11.71
CA LYS A 47 7.61 -6.97 12.29
C LYS A 47 6.38 -6.34 12.90
N TYR A 48 5.20 -6.77 12.47
CA TYR A 48 3.94 -6.19 12.91
C TYR A 48 3.39 -7.00 14.09
N ARG A 49 3.02 -6.30 15.15
CA ARG A 49 2.30 -6.87 16.31
C ARG A 49 0.79 -6.89 16.08
N GLN A 50 0.31 -5.95 15.27
CA GLN A 50 -1.07 -5.80 14.86
C GLN A 50 -1.10 -5.11 13.49
N LEU A 51 -2.00 -5.55 12.62
CA LEU A 51 -2.28 -4.98 11.32
C LEU A 51 -3.51 -4.07 11.42
N SER A 52 -3.47 -2.95 10.72
CA SER A 52 -4.62 -2.05 10.54
C SER A 52 -5.05 -2.03 9.07
N GLY A 53 -6.28 -1.60 8.80
CA GLY A 53 -6.78 -1.47 7.44
C GLY A 53 -5.92 -0.53 6.58
N PHE A 54 -5.45 0.58 7.16
CA PHE A 54 -4.53 1.49 6.49
C PHE A 54 -3.18 0.84 6.18
N MET A 55 -2.65 -0.01 7.06
CA MET A 55 -1.41 -0.75 6.79
C MET A 55 -1.57 -1.75 5.64
N LEU A 56 -2.68 -2.48 5.61
CA LEU A 56 -2.99 -3.39 4.50
C LEU A 56 -3.16 -2.65 3.19
N PHE A 57 -3.81 -1.48 3.21
CA PHE A 57 -3.93 -0.60 2.05
C PHE A 57 -2.55 -0.11 1.56
N LYS A 58 -1.71 0.41 2.48
CA LYS A 58 -0.34 0.84 2.18
C LYS A 58 0.48 -0.26 1.51
N MET A 59 0.34 -1.50 1.99
CA MET A 59 0.99 -2.67 1.41
C MET A 59 0.50 -2.96 -0.02
N ASN A 60 -0.80 -2.86 -0.27
CA ASN A 60 -1.36 -3.04 -1.61
C ASN A 60 -0.87 -1.94 -2.58
N VAL A 61 -0.84 -0.67 -2.14
CA VAL A 61 -0.28 0.44 -2.92
C VAL A 61 1.19 0.18 -3.27
N ARG A 62 2.01 -0.21 -2.30
CA ARG A 62 3.43 -0.52 -2.52
C ARG A 62 3.60 -1.67 -3.52
N ARG A 63 2.78 -2.72 -3.40
CA ARG A 63 2.79 -3.87 -4.32
C ARG A 63 2.47 -3.46 -5.75
N ILE A 64 1.39 -2.70 -5.95
CA ILE A 64 0.96 -2.26 -7.29
C ILE A 64 1.99 -1.29 -7.87
N SER A 65 2.52 -0.37 -7.07
CA SER A 65 3.57 0.57 -7.50
C SER A 65 4.80 -0.19 -8.03
N LYS A 66 5.24 -1.26 -7.36
CA LYS A 66 6.33 -2.12 -7.82
C LYS A 66 6.04 -2.88 -9.12
N GLN A 67 4.78 -3.23 -9.39
CA GLN A 67 4.38 -3.99 -10.58
C GLN A 67 4.25 -3.09 -11.82
N LEU A 68 3.79 -1.85 -11.63
CA LEU A 68 3.49 -0.94 -12.73
C LEU A 68 4.66 -0.04 -13.10
N ILE A 69 5.65 0.10 -12.21
CA ILE A 69 6.72 1.08 -12.39
C ILE A 69 8.07 0.44 -12.02
N GLU A 70 8.88 0.22 -13.04
CA GLU A 70 10.31 -0.06 -12.86
C GLU A 70 11.01 1.26 -12.57
N GLU A 71 11.42 1.47 -11.32
CA GLU A 71 12.05 2.72 -10.90
C GLU A 71 13.49 2.50 -10.46
N ASN A 72 14.37 3.35 -11.00
CA ASN A 72 15.77 3.43 -10.58
C ASN A 72 15.91 4.52 -9.49
N ILE A 73 15.20 4.34 -8.37
CA ILE A 73 15.23 5.25 -7.21
C ILE A 73 15.81 4.48 -6.02
N ASN A 74 16.64 5.14 -5.21
CA ASN A 74 17.12 4.55 -3.97
C ASN A 74 15.97 4.21 -2.99
N ASP A 75 16.22 3.25 -2.10
CA ASP A 75 15.16 2.72 -1.21
C ASP A 75 14.53 3.77 -0.29
N ASP A 76 15.34 4.72 0.22
CA ASP A 76 14.87 5.77 1.13
C ASP A 76 13.84 6.71 0.48
N ASN A 77 14.12 7.18 -0.74
CA ASN A 77 13.17 8.03 -1.48
C ASN A 77 11.93 7.23 -1.89
N ASN A 78 12.08 5.95 -2.21
CA ASN A 78 10.96 5.09 -2.57
C ASN A 78 9.98 4.92 -1.40
N ASP A 79 10.46 4.77 -0.17
CA ASP A 79 9.61 4.71 1.01
C ASP A 79 8.87 6.04 1.27
N ILE A 80 9.54 7.19 1.08
CA ILE A 80 8.90 8.52 1.17
C ILE A 80 7.80 8.67 0.11
N ILE A 81 8.11 8.38 -1.16
CA ILE A 81 7.17 8.45 -2.28
C ILE A 81 5.96 7.54 -2.01
N ASN A 82 6.18 6.29 -1.59
CA ASN A 82 5.09 5.36 -1.27
C ASN A 82 4.19 5.88 -0.15
N ASN A 83 4.73 6.54 0.88
CA ASN A 83 3.92 7.12 1.94
C ASN A 83 3.03 8.26 1.42
N ILE A 84 3.60 9.18 0.64
CA ILE A 84 2.85 10.29 0.05
C ILE A 84 1.73 9.78 -0.87
N VAL A 85 2.05 8.83 -1.76
CA VAL A 85 1.09 8.22 -2.68
C VAL A 85 0.00 7.49 -1.90
N THR A 86 0.35 6.75 -0.85
CA THR A 86 -0.62 6.05 0.01
C THR A 86 -1.58 7.04 0.66
N ASP A 87 -1.08 8.12 1.27
CA ASP A 87 -1.93 9.11 1.95
C ASP A 87 -2.92 9.77 0.98
N VAL A 88 -2.47 10.09 -0.24
CA VAL A 88 -3.33 10.69 -1.27
C VAL A 88 -4.39 9.68 -1.74
N LEU A 89 -4.00 8.46 -2.07
CA LEU A 89 -4.93 7.44 -2.57
C LEU A 89 -5.91 6.98 -1.50
N TRP A 90 -5.51 6.92 -0.22
CA TRP A 90 -6.40 6.60 0.88
C TRP A 90 -7.55 7.61 1.02
N ARG A 91 -7.29 8.89 0.74
CA ARG A 91 -8.35 9.91 0.73
C ARG A 91 -9.31 9.76 -0.44
N LYS A 92 -8.89 9.10 -1.54
CA LYS A 92 -9.67 8.91 -2.76
C LYS A 92 -10.53 7.66 -2.78
N ILE A 93 -10.14 6.59 -2.07
CA ILE A 93 -10.96 5.36 -2.03
C ILE A 93 -12.26 5.59 -1.25
N SER A 94 -13.27 4.76 -1.55
CA SER A 94 -14.58 4.86 -0.92
C SER A 94 -14.52 4.55 0.58
N GLN A 95 -15.49 5.06 1.35
CA GLN A 95 -15.61 4.69 2.76
C GLN A 95 -15.88 3.19 2.92
N GLN A 96 -16.60 2.56 1.97
CA GLN A 96 -16.83 1.12 1.96
C GLN A 96 -15.52 0.33 1.85
N ASP A 97 -14.60 0.73 0.97
CA ASP A 97 -13.29 0.07 0.83
C ASP A 97 -12.46 0.21 2.11
N LYS A 98 -12.52 1.37 2.77
CA LYS A 98 -11.85 1.57 4.07
C LYS A 98 -12.39 0.62 5.14
N THR A 99 -13.71 0.47 5.22
CA THR A 99 -14.36 -0.48 6.14
C THR A 99 -13.95 -1.91 5.82
N ASN A 100 -13.95 -2.29 4.54
CA ASN A 100 -13.53 -3.63 4.11
C ASN A 100 -12.06 -3.92 4.43
N TYR A 101 -11.17 -2.92 4.30
CA TYR A 101 -9.78 -3.04 4.74
C TYR A 101 -9.65 -3.21 6.26
N ALA A 102 -10.48 -2.53 7.06
CA ALA A 102 -10.51 -2.73 8.51
C ALA A 102 -10.93 -4.16 8.88
N LEU A 103 -11.99 -4.69 8.26
CA LEU A 103 -12.44 -6.07 8.43
C LEU A 103 -11.36 -7.08 8.03
N LEU A 104 -10.67 -6.87 6.90
CA LEU A 104 -9.53 -7.68 6.51
C LEU A 104 -8.43 -7.65 7.56
N ALA A 105 -8.12 -6.48 8.13
CA ALA A 105 -7.06 -6.37 9.13
C ALA A 105 -7.40 -7.15 10.41
N GLU A 106 -8.64 -7.06 10.89
CA GLU A 106 -9.12 -7.87 12.02
C GLU A 106 -8.97 -9.37 11.73
N HIS A 107 -9.40 -9.81 10.56
CA HIS A 107 -9.29 -11.22 10.17
C HIS A 107 -7.82 -11.66 10.02
N ALA A 108 -6.96 -10.82 9.44
CA ALA A 108 -5.53 -11.09 9.32
C ALA A 108 -4.87 -11.24 10.70
N ASN A 109 -5.23 -10.40 11.67
CA ASN A 109 -4.69 -10.49 13.03
C ASN A 109 -5.09 -11.82 13.70
N LEU A 110 -6.34 -12.26 13.54
CA LEU A 110 -6.79 -13.56 14.04
C LEU A 110 -6.01 -14.71 13.42
N LEU A 111 -5.72 -14.65 12.12
CA LEU A 111 -4.97 -15.71 11.43
C LEU A 111 -3.49 -15.79 11.83
N LEU A 112 -2.88 -14.68 12.25
CA LEU A 112 -1.44 -14.58 12.51
C LEU A 112 -1.06 -14.67 13.99
N TYR A 113 -1.98 -14.34 14.90
CA TYR A 113 -1.68 -14.18 16.34
C TYR A 113 -2.62 -14.97 17.27
N GLN A 114 -3.36 -15.95 16.75
CA GLN A 114 -3.88 -17.05 17.57
C GLN A 114 -2.73 -17.96 18.02
#